data_AF-G2E6X9-F1
#
_entry.id   AF-G2E6X9-F1
#
_cell.length_a   1.000
_cell.length_b   1.000
_cell.length_c   1.000
_cell.angle_alpha   90.00
_cell.angle_beta   90.00
_cell.angle_gamma   90.00
#
_symmetry.space_group_name_H-M   'P 1'
#
loop_
_entity.id
_entity.type
_entity.pdbx_description
1 polymer ?
#
loop_
_entity_poly.entity_id
_entity_poly.type
_entity_poly.pdbx_seq_one_letter_code
_entity_poly.pdbx_strand_id
1 'polypeptide(L)'
;MSGHSTQWTEEWDLEDVALPEDSNPSVALESVCLGILDQLHAEAERLATGFMEAMLQARESHPYQERGSIGVRVRRSPSPRSAPGVFMIEWFRVRGPRRTEYIPRGAGHRYPPRAFGRTEPWERELIETYEPRFAEIRALLHQIAMLRRQARHLTDAVGRWEGIRNRY
;
A
#
# COMPACT_ATOMS: atom_id res chain seq x y z
N MET A 1 18.22 -10.78 48.27
CA MET A 1 17.43 -9.53 48.12
C MET A 1 18.47 -8.45 47.90
N SER A 2 18.61 -7.83 46.74
CA SER A 2 17.59 -7.07 46.03
C SER A 2 17.86 -7.10 44.52
N GLY A 3 16.83 -7.36 43.72
CA GLY A 3 16.88 -7.17 42.29
C GLY A 3 16.61 -5.71 41.95
N HIS A 4 17.48 -5.10 41.16
CA HIS A 4 17.15 -3.87 40.45
C HIS A 4 16.91 -4.21 38.99
N SER A 5 15.63 -4.34 38.68
CA SER A 5 15.08 -4.33 37.33
C SER A 5 15.24 -2.90 36.79
N THR A 6 16.16 -2.70 35.86
CA THR A 6 16.23 -1.46 35.08
C THR A 6 15.03 -1.43 34.13
N GLN A 7 13.98 -0.72 34.54
CA GLN A 7 12.86 -0.35 33.67
C GLN A 7 13.40 0.59 32.59
N TRP A 8 13.43 0.10 31.36
CA TRP A 8 13.55 0.92 30.17
C TRP A 8 12.23 1.65 29.97
N THR A 9 12.14 2.90 30.45
CA THR A 9 11.17 3.86 29.94
C THR A 9 11.79 4.48 28.70
N GLU A 10 11.51 3.88 27.54
CA GLU A 10 11.66 4.56 26.25
C GLU A 10 10.70 5.75 26.26
N GLU A 11 11.27 6.88 26.64
CA GLU A 11 10.69 8.22 26.54
C GLU A 11 10.43 8.47 25.06
N TRP A 12 9.17 8.60 24.70
CA TRP A 12 8.77 8.92 23.34
C TRP A 12 9.22 10.36 23.08
N ASP A 13 10.42 10.53 22.53
CA ASP A 13 10.91 11.77 21.91
C ASP A 13 10.03 12.05 20.67
N LEU A 14 8.80 12.47 20.94
CA LEU A 14 7.98 13.21 20.01
C LEU A 14 8.57 14.61 19.99
N GLU A 15 9.60 14.82 19.18
CA GLU A 15 9.98 16.17 18.78
C GLU A 15 8.71 16.90 18.37
N ASP A 16 8.41 17.95 19.12
CA ASP A 16 7.20 18.76 19.04
C ASP A 16 7.15 19.42 17.67
N VAL A 17 6.59 18.72 16.69
CA VAL A 17 6.27 19.30 15.38
C VAL A 17 5.18 20.32 15.68
N ALA A 18 5.59 21.57 15.87
CA ALA A 18 4.71 22.71 16.08
C ALA A 18 3.68 22.76 14.95
N LEU A 19 2.52 22.17 15.19
CA LEU A 19 1.37 22.28 14.31
C LEU A 19 0.87 23.72 14.44
N PRO A 20 0.63 24.45 13.34
CA PRO A 20 0.05 25.78 13.41
C PRO A 20 -1.22 25.72 14.26
N GLU A 21 -1.33 26.56 15.29
CA GLU A 21 -2.38 26.54 16.33
C GLU A 21 -3.83 26.56 15.78
N ASP A 22 -4.01 26.88 14.50
CA ASP A 22 -5.31 26.92 13.80
C ASP A 22 -5.58 25.74 12.84
N SER A 23 -4.73 24.72 12.81
CA SER A 23 -4.91 23.59 11.88
C SER A 23 -5.93 22.60 12.41
N ASN A 24 -7.12 22.56 11.79
CA ASN A 24 -8.10 21.49 12.03
C ASN A 24 -7.38 20.13 11.97
N PRO A 25 -7.37 19.32 13.05
CA PRO A 25 -6.55 18.11 13.14
C PRO A 25 -6.90 17.10 12.04
N SER A 26 -8.14 17.10 11.56
CA SER A 26 -8.57 16.27 10.44
C SER A 26 -7.96 16.70 9.11
N VAL A 27 -7.73 18.00 8.90
CA VAL A 27 -7.06 18.54 7.71
C VAL A 27 -5.57 18.22 7.76
N ALA A 28 -4.93 18.41 8.92
CA ALA A 28 -3.53 18.06 9.11
C ALA A 28 -3.27 16.56 8.86
N LEU A 29 -4.11 15.70 9.44
CA LEU A 29 -4.03 14.25 9.24
C LEU A 29 -4.22 13.86 7.76
N GLU A 30 -5.20 14.44 7.07
CA GLU A 30 -5.43 14.16 5.66
C GLU A 30 -4.23 14.57 4.81
N SER A 31 -3.63 15.73 5.08
CA SER A 31 -2.41 16.19 4.40
C SER A 31 -1.24 15.21 4.57
N VAL A 32 -0.98 14.77 5.82
CA VAL A 32 0.06 13.77 6.11
C VAL A 32 -0.23 12.45 5.39
N CYS A 33 -1.48 11.97 5.44
CA CYS A 33 -1.87 10.74 4.76
C CYS A 33 -1.63 10.83 3.24
N LEU A 34 -1.93 11.97 2.61
CA LEU A 34 -1.70 12.15 1.18
C LEU A 34 -0.21 12.14 0.84
N GLY A 35 0.62 12.82 1.64
CA GLY A 35 2.08 12.77 1.46
C GLY A 35 2.63 11.35 1.53
N ILE A 36 2.18 10.55 2.50
CA ILE A 36 2.58 9.13 2.62
C ILE A 36 2.08 8.32 1.43
N LEU A 37 0.83 8.52 0.99
CA LEU A 37 0.27 7.80 -0.17
C LEU A 37 1.07 8.07 -1.45
N ASP A 38 1.51 9.31 -1.68
CA ASP A 38 2.33 9.64 -2.85
C ASP A 38 3.73 9.00 -2.76
N GLN A 39 4.35 8.96 -1.58
CA GLN A 39 5.62 8.24 -1.37
C GLN A 39 5.48 6.74 -1.64
N LEU A 40 4.42 6.12 -1.10
CA LEU A 40 4.12 4.71 -1.33
C LEU A 40 3.83 4.41 -2.81
N HIS A 41 3.18 5.32 -3.53
CA HIS A 41 2.93 5.18 -4.96
C HIS A 41 4.24 5.18 -5.73
N ALA A 42 5.12 6.14 -5.46
CA ALA A 42 6.42 6.23 -6.12
C ALA A 42 7.29 4.99 -5.85
N GLU A 43 7.27 4.46 -4.62
CA GLU A 43 7.96 3.21 -4.28
C GLU A 43 7.35 2.01 -5.02
N ALA A 44 6.03 1.90 -5.07
CA ALA A 44 5.36 0.84 -5.80
C ALA A 44 5.71 0.88 -7.30
N GLU A 45 5.76 2.07 -7.91
CA GLU A 45 6.16 2.23 -9.31
C GLU A 45 7.62 1.83 -9.54
N ARG A 46 8.55 2.22 -8.67
CA ARG A 46 9.94 1.77 -8.75
C ARG A 46 10.06 0.24 -8.68
N LEU A 47 9.37 -0.39 -7.74
CA LEU A 47 9.35 -1.85 -7.61
C LEU A 47 8.73 -2.53 -8.83
N ALA A 48 7.65 -1.97 -9.38
CA ALA A 48 7.01 -2.50 -10.57
C ALA A 48 7.93 -2.40 -11.79
N THR A 49 8.61 -1.27 -11.98
CA THR A 49 9.61 -1.10 -13.03
C THR A 49 10.74 -2.11 -12.88
N GLY A 50 11.33 -2.23 -11.68
CA GLY A 50 12.41 -3.19 -11.41
C GLY A 50 12.00 -4.64 -11.68
N PHE A 51 10.79 -5.03 -11.28
CA PHE A 51 10.24 -6.34 -11.61
C PHE A 51 10.13 -6.55 -13.13
N MET A 52 9.58 -5.56 -13.86
CA MET A 52 9.38 -5.67 -15.31
C MET A 52 10.71 -5.70 -16.07
N GLU A 53 11.73 -4.96 -15.62
CA GLU A 53 13.09 -5.01 -16.17
C GLU A 53 13.74 -6.37 -15.93
N ALA A 54 13.67 -6.90 -14.70
CA ALA A 54 14.18 -8.23 -14.37
C ALA A 54 13.49 -9.33 -15.20
N MET A 55 12.17 -9.21 -15.41
CA MET A 55 11.42 -10.10 -16.30
C MET A 55 11.90 -10.04 -17.75
N LEU A 56 12.20 -8.86 -18.28
CA LEU A 56 12.71 -8.71 -19.65
C LEU A 56 14.10 -9.35 -19.79
N GLN A 57 15.00 -9.07 -18.86
CA GLN A 57 16.35 -9.66 -18.84
C GLN A 57 16.30 -11.19 -18.74
N ALA A 58 15.46 -11.72 -17.85
CA ALA A 58 15.28 -13.17 -17.75
C ALA A 58 14.73 -13.77 -19.04
N ARG A 59 13.77 -13.12 -19.72
CA ARG A 59 13.23 -13.59 -21.01
C ARG A 59 14.24 -13.62 -22.15
N GLU A 60 15.28 -12.80 -22.12
CA GLU A 60 16.37 -12.84 -23.11
C GLU A 60 17.22 -14.12 -22.97
N SER A 61 17.31 -14.64 -21.75
CA SER A 61 18.08 -15.84 -21.42
C SER A 61 17.31 -17.15 -21.63
N HIS A 62 16.03 -17.10 -22.01
CA HIS A 62 15.17 -18.28 -22.12
C HIS A 62 14.52 -18.41 -23.52
N PRO A 63 14.31 -19.66 -24.00
CA PRO A 63 13.59 -19.93 -25.25
C PRO A 63 12.18 -19.33 -25.25
N TYR A 64 11.65 -19.07 -26.44
CA TYR A 64 10.32 -18.47 -26.60
C TYR A 64 9.19 -19.24 -25.86
N GLN A 65 9.29 -20.57 -25.81
CA GLN A 65 8.30 -21.46 -25.17
C GLN A 65 8.29 -21.36 -23.64
N GLU A 66 9.37 -20.86 -23.05
CA GLU A 66 9.58 -20.68 -21.60
C GLU A 66 9.50 -19.20 -21.21
N ARG A 67 8.99 -18.35 -22.11
CA ARG A 67 8.80 -16.94 -21.79
C ARG A 67 7.68 -16.78 -20.79
N GLY A 68 8.04 -16.21 -19.66
CA GLY A 68 7.13 -15.89 -18.60
C GLY A 68 6.01 -14.96 -19.07
N SER A 69 4.85 -15.09 -18.46
CA SER A 69 3.62 -14.36 -18.79
C SER A 69 3.15 -13.43 -17.67
N ILE A 70 3.83 -13.42 -16.53
CA ILE A 70 3.43 -12.59 -15.39
C ILE A 70 3.90 -11.14 -15.56
N GLY A 71 3.08 -10.21 -15.07
CA GLY A 71 3.39 -8.79 -14.98
C GLY A 71 2.75 -8.18 -13.74
N VAL A 72 3.25 -7.01 -13.34
CA VAL A 72 2.68 -6.22 -12.24
C VAL A 72 2.36 -4.82 -12.73
N ARG A 73 1.29 -4.23 -12.19
CA ARG A 73 0.87 -2.87 -12.53
C ARG A 73 0.49 -2.09 -11.28
N VAL A 74 0.89 -0.81 -11.27
CA VAL A 74 0.45 0.18 -10.30
C VAL A 74 -0.53 1.12 -10.98
N ARG A 75 -1.68 1.40 -10.34
CA ARG A 75 -2.73 2.26 -10.89
C ARG A 75 -3.34 3.14 -9.82
N ARG A 76 -3.39 4.45 -10.06
CA ARG A 76 -4.22 5.36 -9.25
C ARG A 76 -5.71 5.05 -9.41
N SER A 77 -6.47 5.33 -8.36
CA SER A 77 -7.92 5.23 -8.36
C SER A 77 -8.51 6.09 -9.48
N PRO A 78 -9.50 5.58 -10.25
CA PRO A 78 -10.17 6.36 -11.29
C PRO A 78 -11.04 7.49 -10.72
N SER A 79 -11.28 7.51 -9.41
CA SER A 79 -12.11 8.51 -8.74
C SER A 79 -11.29 9.34 -7.75
N PRO A 80 -10.39 10.22 -8.23
CA PRO A 80 -9.46 10.96 -7.37
C PRO A 80 -10.16 11.92 -6.42
N ARG A 81 -11.38 12.38 -6.73
CA ARG A 81 -12.18 13.21 -5.81
C ARG A 81 -12.67 12.42 -4.59
N SER A 82 -13.11 11.19 -4.79
CA SER A 82 -13.69 10.35 -3.73
C SER A 82 -12.65 9.51 -3.00
N ALA A 83 -11.50 9.26 -3.62
CA ALA A 83 -10.39 8.52 -3.05
C ALA A 83 -9.04 9.19 -3.38
N PRO A 84 -8.78 10.42 -2.87
CA PRO A 84 -7.53 11.12 -3.12
C PRO A 84 -6.30 10.30 -2.69
N GLY A 85 -5.28 10.27 -3.54
CA GLY A 85 -4.01 9.56 -3.31
C GLY A 85 -4.08 8.03 -3.38
N VAL A 86 -5.27 7.43 -3.46
CA VAL A 86 -5.42 5.96 -3.44
C VAL A 86 -4.94 5.35 -4.75
N PHE A 87 -4.24 4.23 -4.64
CA PHE A 87 -3.80 3.42 -5.77
C PHE A 87 -3.86 1.92 -5.47
N MET A 88 -3.69 1.12 -6.51
CA MET A 88 -3.76 -0.34 -6.49
C MET A 88 -2.49 -0.93 -7.10
N ILE A 89 -2.05 -2.06 -6.56
CA ILE A 89 -0.94 -2.86 -7.08
C ILE A 89 -1.51 -4.23 -7.44
N GLU A 90 -1.49 -4.55 -8.73
CA GLU A 90 -2.17 -5.71 -9.29
C GLU A 90 -1.21 -6.57 -10.12
N TRP A 91 -1.19 -7.86 -9.81
CA TRP A 91 -0.57 -8.85 -10.68
C TRP A 91 -1.50 -9.23 -11.82
N PHE A 92 -0.94 -9.47 -13.00
CA PHE A 92 -1.67 -9.92 -14.15
C PHE A 92 -0.88 -10.97 -14.93
N ARG A 93 -1.61 -11.73 -15.75
CA ARG A 93 -1.06 -12.65 -16.74
C ARG A 93 -1.32 -12.12 -18.15
N VAL A 94 -0.29 -12.13 -18.98
CA VAL A 94 -0.37 -11.86 -20.41
C VAL A 94 -0.91 -13.12 -21.10
N ARG A 95 -2.00 -12.99 -21.84
CA ARG A 95 -2.63 -14.05 -22.65
C ARG A 95 -2.49 -13.81 -24.15
N GLY A 96 -1.87 -12.71 -24.55
CA GLY A 96 -1.66 -12.31 -25.94
C GLY A 96 -1.38 -10.80 -26.04
N PRO A 97 -1.17 -10.27 -27.26
CA PRO A 97 -0.67 -8.91 -27.50
C PRO A 97 -1.50 -7.77 -26.87
N ARG A 98 -2.78 -8.03 -26.54
CA ARG A 98 -3.68 -7.06 -25.88
C ARG A 98 -4.57 -7.66 -24.81
N ARG A 99 -4.29 -8.90 -24.38
CA ARG A 99 -5.13 -9.60 -23.42
C ARG A 99 -4.35 -9.80 -22.13
N THR A 100 -4.80 -9.11 -21.08
CA THR A 100 -4.31 -9.29 -19.72
C THR A 100 -5.43 -9.84 -18.86
N GLU A 101 -5.06 -10.78 -17.99
CA GLU A 101 -5.96 -11.38 -17.01
C GLU A 101 -5.43 -11.03 -15.62
N TYR A 102 -6.18 -10.22 -14.87
CA TYR A 102 -5.79 -9.85 -13.52
C TYR A 102 -5.92 -11.04 -12.58
N ILE A 103 -4.90 -11.22 -11.74
CA ILE A 103 -4.85 -12.32 -10.80
C ILE A 103 -5.61 -11.90 -9.52
N PRO A 104 -6.57 -12.70 -9.04
CA PRO A 104 -7.25 -12.40 -7.79
C PRO A 104 -6.31 -12.66 -6.59
N ARG A 105 -6.13 -11.63 -5.75
CA ARG A 105 -5.30 -11.73 -4.53
C ARG A 105 -5.93 -12.59 -3.44
N GLY A 106 -7.25 -12.49 -3.27
CA GLY A 106 -7.96 -12.96 -2.08
C GLY A 106 -7.90 -11.97 -0.91
N ALA A 107 -8.17 -12.47 0.31
CA ALA A 107 -8.42 -11.65 1.50
C ALA A 107 -7.16 -11.03 2.14
N GLY A 108 -5.95 -11.57 1.86
CA GLY A 108 -4.69 -11.07 2.42
C GLY A 108 -4.06 -9.93 1.63
N HIS A 109 -3.02 -9.30 2.17
CA HIS A 109 -2.21 -8.31 1.45
C HIS A 109 -1.19 -8.95 0.49
N ARG A 110 -0.81 -10.20 0.78
CA ARG A 110 0.09 -11.01 -0.05
C ARG A 110 -0.71 -11.93 -0.96
N TYR A 111 -0.33 -12.00 -2.23
CA TYR A 111 -0.79 -13.02 -3.16
C TYR A 111 -0.24 -14.38 -2.72
N PRO A 112 -1.09 -15.39 -2.48
CA PRO A 112 -0.58 -16.71 -2.16
C PRO A 112 0.10 -17.31 -3.41
N PRO A 113 1.15 -18.13 -3.28
CA PRO A 113 1.87 -18.70 -4.43
C PRO A 113 0.93 -19.39 -5.44
N ARG A 114 -0.11 -20.07 -4.94
CA ARG A 114 -1.14 -20.72 -5.76
C ARG A 114 -1.95 -19.77 -6.67
N ALA A 115 -2.07 -18.49 -6.31
CA ALA A 115 -2.81 -17.51 -7.12
C ALA A 115 -2.14 -17.30 -8.49
N PHE A 116 -0.81 -17.46 -8.53
CA PHE A 116 -0.05 -17.35 -9.78
C PHE A 116 -0.22 -18.57 -10.67
N GLY A 117 -0.86 -19.67 -10.26
CA GLY A 117 -1.10 -20.84 -11.12
C GLY A 117 0.21 -21.43 -11.69
N ARG A 118 0.17 -21.82 -12.97
CA ARG A 118 1.38 -22.28 -13.68
C ARG A 118 2.25 -21.08 -14.07
N THR A 119 3.49 -21.10 -13.59
CA THR A 119 4.57 -20.15 -13.89
C THR A 119 5.85 -20.94 -14.13
N GLU A 120 6.78 -20.35 -14.86
CA GLU A 120 8.14 -20.91 -14.97
C GLU A 120 8.89 -20.78 -13.63
N PRO A 121 9.90 -21.64 -13.37
CA PRO A 121 10.68 -21.57 -12.13
C PRO A 121 11.30 -20.19 -11.90
N TRP A 122 11.91 -19.60 -12.93
CA TRP A 122 12.53 -18.27 -12.85
C TRP A 122 11.50 -17.14 -12.64
N GLU A 123 10.27 -17.28 -13.16
CA GLU A 123 9.20 -16.32 -12.86
C GLU A 123 8.82 -16.37 -11.39
N ARG A 124 8.79 -17.58 -10.82
CA ARG A 124 8.45 -17.77 -9.41
C ARG A 124 9.49 -17.12 -8.50
N GLU A 125 10.76 -17.27 -8.82
CA GLU A 125 11.86 -16.64 -8.07
C GLU A 125 11.72 -15.10 -8.06
N LEU A 126 11.41 -14.50 -9.21
CA LEU A 126 11.15 -13.06 -9.30
C LEU A 126 9.89 -12.67 -8.51
N ILE A 127 8.81 -13.43 -8.61
CA ILE A 127 7.59 -13.18 -7.83
C ILE A 127 7.91 -13.24 -6.32
N GLU A 128 8.63 -14.27 -5.87
CA GLU A 128 9.00 -14.45 -4.46
C GLU A 128 9.92 -13.35 -3.94
N THR A 129 10.74 -12.77 -4.80
CA THR A 129 11.61 -11.62 -4.50
C THR A 129 10.80 -10.33 -4.32
N TYR A 130 9.86 -10.04 -5.22
CA TYR A 130 9.18 -8.73 -5.26
C TYR A 130 7.85 -8.69 -4.49
N GLU A 131 7.09 -9.79 -4.47
CA GLU A 131 5.76 -9.84 -3.85
C GLU A 131 5.76 -9.46 -2.35
N PRO A 132 6.74 -9.83 -1.51
CA PRO A 132 6.76 -9.40 -0.10
C PRO A 132 6.71 -7.88 0.06
N ARG A 133 7.48 -7.13 -0.74
CA ARG A 133 7.51 -5.66 -0.70
C ARG A 133 6.18 -5.05 -1.18
N PHE A 134 5.57 -5.62 -2.21
CA PHE A 134 4.22 -5.20 -2.61
C PHE A 134 3.16 -5.50 -1.54
N ALA A 135 3.29 -6.62 -0.83
CA ALA A 135 2.39 -6.96 0.27
C ALA A 135 2.50 -5.97 1.44
N GLU A 136 3.72 -5.54 1.78
CA GLU A 136 3.97 -4.50 2.79
C GLU A 136 3.31 -3.17 2.40
N ILE A 137 3.50 -2.71 1.15
CA ILE A 137 2.85 -1.49 0.66
C ILE A 137 1.32 -1.64 0.75
N ARG A 138 0.77 -2.78 0.32
CA ARG A 138 -0.68 -3.03 0.42
C ARG A 138 -1.20 -3.05 1.86
N ALA A 139 -0.39 -3.46 2.83
CA ALA A 139 -0.74 -3.39 4.25
C ALA A 139 -0.77 -1.95 4.74
N LEU A 140 0.24 -1.14 4.39
CA LEU A 140 0.29 0.29 4.72
C LEU A 140 -0.89 1.05 4.12
N LEU A 141 -1.22 0.77 2.84
CA LEU A 141 -2.40 1.36 2.19
C LEU A 141 -3.69 1.04 2.95
N HIS A 142 -3.84 -0.19 3.43
CA HIS A 142 -4.99 -0.59 4.21
C HIS A 142 -5.06 0.15 5.56
N GLN A 143 -3.93 0.25 6.27
CA GLN A 143 -3.84 0.99 7.54
C GLN A 143 -4.20 2.48 7.36
N ILE A 144 -3.67 3.12 6.31
CA ILE A 144 -4.00 4.52 5.98
C ILE A 144 -5.51 4.67 5.67
N ALA A 145 -6.08 3.72 4.92
CA ALA A 145 -7.51 3.73 4.62
C ALA A 145 -8.38 3.61 5.89
N MET A 146 -7.97 2.75 6.83
CA MET A 146 -8.62 2.62 8.14
C MET A 146 -8.52 3.91 8.96
N LEU A 147 -7.33 4.51 9.02
CA LEU A 147 -7.08 5.75 9.77
C LEU A 147 -7.94 6.90 9.24
N ARG A 148 -7.94 7.12 7.91
CA ARG A 148 -8.78 8.14 7.26
C ARG A 148 -10.26 7.92 7.53
N ARG A 149 -10.71 6.65 7.56
CA ARG A 149 -12.10 6.31 7.88
C ARG A 149 -12.45 6.65 9.33
N GLN A 150 -11.59 6.28 10.28
CA GLN A 150 -11.78 6.57 11.70
C GLN A 150 -11.83 8.08 11.96
N ALA A 151 -10.92 8.85 11.35
CA ALA A 151 -10.88 10.30 11.48
C ALA A 151 -12.18 10.99 10.99
N ARG A 152 -12.73 10.54 9.85
CA ARG A 152 -14.03 11.03 9.37
C ARG A 152 -15.15 10.73 10.35
N HIS A 153 -15.22 9.50 10.86
CA HIS A 153 -16.25 9.13 11.84
C HIS A 153 -16.18 9.97 13.12
N LEU A 154 -14.98 10.27 13.62
CA LEU A 154 -14.77 11.12 14.79
C LEU A 154 -15.17 12.57 14.51
N THR A 155 -14.76 13.12 13.36
CA THR A 155 -15.13 14.48 12.93
C THR A 155 -16.65 14.64 12.88
N ASP A 156 -17.35 13.68 12.26
CA ASP A 156 -18.81 13.69 12.19
C ASP A 156 -19.47 13.59 13.58
N ALA A 157 -18.89 12.81 14.49
CA ALA A 157 -19.41 12.65 15.85
C ALA A 157 -19.27 13.92 16.69
N VAL A 158 -18.11 14.59 16.60
CA VAL A 158 -17.86 15.88 17.28
C VAL A 158 -18.84 16.94 16.76
N GLY A 159 -18.98 17.09 15.44
CA GLY A 159 -19.91 18.06 14.86
C GLY A 159 -21.37 17.82 15.26
N ARG A 160 -21.81 16.56 15.38
CA ARG A 160 -23.14 16.23 15.91
C ARG A 160 -23.29 16.63 17.37
N TRP A 161 -22.27 16.39 18.20
CA TRP A 161 -22.30 16.71 19.63
C TRP A 161 -22.34 18.22 19.88
N GLU A 162 -21.52 19.00 19.18
CA GLU A 162 -21.54 20.47 19.26
C GLU A 162 -22.88 21.06 18.80
N GLY A 163 -23.46 20.50 17.73
CA GLY A 163 -24.79 20.88 17.27
C GLY A 163 -25.93 20.53 18.25
N ILE A 164 -25.74 19.55 19.13
CA ILE A 164 -26.68 19.27 20.24
C ILE A 164 -26.44 20.28 21.36
N ARG A 165 -25.17 20.50 21.74
CA ARG A 165 -24.80 21.44 22.81
C ARG A 165 -25.27 22.87 22.54
N ASN A 166 -25.19 23.35 21.31
CA ASN A 166 -25.61 24.72 20.95
C ASN A 166 -27.14 24.90 20.83
N ARG A 167 -27.93 23.83 21.02
CA ARG A 167 -29.41 23.87 21.01
C ARG A 167 -30.03 23.88 22.41
N TYR A 168 -29.22 23.76 23.46
CA TYR A 168 -29.60 23.83 24.87
C TYR A 168 -28.80 24.92 25.59
#